data_AF-A0A397UTJ4-F1
#
_entry.id   AF-A0A397UTJ4-F1
#
_cell.length_a   1.000
_cell.length_b   1.000
_cell.length_c   1.000
_cell.angle_alpha   90.00
_cell.angle_beta   90.00
_cell.angle_gamma   90.00
#
_symmetry.space_group_name_H-M   'P 1'
#
loop_
_entity.id
_entity.type
_entity.pdbx_description
1 polymer ?
#
loop_
_entity_poly.entity_id
_entity_poly.type
_entity_poly.pdbx_seq_one_letter_code
_entity_poly.pdbx_strand_id
1 'polypeptide(L)'
;MASTLDLCFTGLSVLLNFLCLIIVIYYAATKFTFLRLSCAISNFVNFVISSVNLARVLLLNFPIMYYWIGYEVISAIYASIIWTCLLITGARFYRETSLKEPLLIFSILSLIGLNAIYWVTVILNLKQMKDQPDLVILIFQAILWMICGMCSFIYTFTPILTVHFNHIGLKARFDVEINSGINSPKDDVTENSFDTIPSIRNLNDTTGQKYSISSHNAAAGSWYMITIGFLTLGYASFYIIIFITPPFVPYHPITNSVDFMLRTVYLGVYGIPPTKSLLQWVARNVLGMKGNLTSIKTSGSHSSVDNTMA
;
A
#
# COMPACT_ATOMS: atom_id res chain seq x y z
N MET A 1 38.38 -8.82 -1.78
CA MET A 1 37.60 -10.06 -1.98
C MET A 1 36.24 -9.86 -1.34
N ALA A 2 35.16 -10.27 -2.01
CA ALA A 2 33.84 -10.30 -1.40
C ALA A 2 33.84 -11.20 -0.16
N SER A 3 33.20 -10.75 0.93
CA SER A 3 33.00 -11.62 2.07
C SER A 3 31.97 -12.71 1.69
N THR A 4 32.12 -13.91 2.25
CA THR A 4 31.09 -14.96 2.11
C THR A 4 29.70 -14.45 2.52
N LEU A 5 29.67 -13.54 3.49
CA LEU A 5 28.46 -12.92 3.99
C LEU A 5 27.80 -12.01 2.93
N ASP A 6 28.57 -11.19 2.21
CA ASP A 6 28.06 -10.37 1.10
C ASP A 6 27.41 -11.23 0.02
N LEU A 7 28.08 -12.33 -0.35
CA LEU A 7 27.60 -13.26 -1.35
C LEU A 7 26.28 -13.93 -0.93
N CYS A 8 26.22 -14.40 0.32
CA CYS A 8 25.01 -15.02 0.87
C CYS A 8 23.82 -14.04 0.90
N PHE A 9 24.02 -12.82 1.39
CA PHE A 9 22.93 -11.83 1.50
C PHE A 9 22.45 -11.34 0.12
N THR A 10 23.37 -11.05 -0.79
CA THR A 10 23.01 -10.61 -2.15
C THR A 10 22.35 -11.74 -2.93
N GLY A 11 22.85 -12.97 -2.82
CA GLY A 11 22.24 -14.16 -3.43
C GLY A 11 20.83 -14.43 -2.90
N LEU A 12 20.63 -14.32 -1.58
CA LEU A 12 19.31 -14.47 -0.96
C LEU A 12 18.33 -13.39 -1.44
N SER A 13 18.78 -12.13 -1.56
CA SER A 13 17.95 -11.03 -2.06
C SER A 13 17.51 -11.27 -3.50
N VAL A 14 18.40 -11.73 -4.38
CA VAL A 14 18.06 -12.08 -5.77
C VAL A 14 17.05 -13.22 -5.81
N LEU A 15 17.27 -14.29 -5.02
CA LEU A 15 16.36 -15.42 -4.96
C LEU A 15 14.96 -15.01 -4.47
N LEU A 16 14.87 -14.20 -3.42
CA LEU A 16 13.59 -13.70 -2.90
C LEU A 16 12.87 -12.85 -3.95
N ASN A 17 13.58 -11.94 -4.62
CA ASN A 17 13.03 -11.11 -5.69
C ASN A 17 12.48 -11.97 -6.84
N PHE A 18 13.24 -12.98 -7.26
CA PHE A 18 12.84 -13.90 -8.32
C PHE A 18 11.58 -14.70 -7.96
N LEU A 19 11.54 -15.30 -6.77
CA LEU A 19 10.37 -16.06 -6.30
C LEU A 19 9.14 -15.16 -6.20
N CYS A 20 9.28 -13.97 -5.62
CA CYS A 20 8.19 -12.99 -5.55
C CYS A 20 7.74 -12.55 -6.94
N LEU A 21 8.67 -12.37 -7.89
CA LEU A 21 8.35 -11.97 -9.26
C LEU A 21 7.48 -13.02 -9.95
N ILE A 22 7.84 -14.31 -9.84
CA ILE A 22 7.02 -15.41 -10.38
C ILE A 22 5.62 -15.39 -9.78
N ILE A 23 5.51 -15.26 -8.45
CA ILE A 23 4.23 -15.25 -7.75
C ILE A 23 3.37 -14.06 -8.19
N VAL A 24 3.93 -12.85 -8.23
CA VAL A 24 3.19 -11.65 -8.63
C VAL A 24 2.78 -11.72 -10.10
N ILE A 25 3.64 -12.23 -11.00
CA ILE A 25 3.29 -12.47 -12.42
C ILE A 25 2.13 -13.46 -12.52
N TYR A 26 2.18 -14.56 -11.77
CA TYR A 26 1.10 -15.54 -11.74
C TYR A 26 -0.24 -14.91 -11.32
N TYR A 27 -0.24 -14.08 -10.27
CA TYR A 27 -1.45 -13.39 -9.84
C TYR A 27 -1.91 -12.30 -10.81
N ALA A 28 -0.98 -11.61 -11.47
CA ALA A 28 -1.29 -10.63 -12.51
C ALA A 28 -1.92 -11.29 -13.74
N ALA A 29 -1.44 -12.48 -14.13
CA ALA A 29 -1.95 -13.25 -15.26
C ALA A 29 -3.33 -13.88 -14.97
N THR A 30 -3.52 -14.46 -13.78
CA THR A 30 -4.78 -15.14 -13.42
C THR A 30 -5.92 -14.18 -13.10
N LYS A 31 -5.61 -13.01 -12.54
CA LYS A 31 -6.60 -12.00 -12.15
C LYS A 31 -6.01 -10.60 -12.39
N PHE A 32 -6.12 -10.16 -13.63
CA PHE A 32 -5.53 -8.90 -14.08
C PHE A 32 -6.09 -7.70 -13.33
N THR A 33 -5.18 -6.86 -12.82
CA THR A 33 -5.48 -5.51 -12.34
C THR A 33 -4.26 -4.64 -12.63
N PHE A 34 -4.47 -3.36 -12.90
CA PHE A 34 -3.37 -2.40 -13.10
C PHE A 34 -2.39 -2.41 -11.90
N LEU A 35 -2.90 -2.52 -10.67
CA LEU A 35 -2.07 -2.62 -9.47
C LEU A 35 -1.13 -3.83 -9.50
N ARG A 36 -1.62 -5.01 -9.87
CA ARG A 36 -0.79 -6.22 -9.95
C ARG A 36 0.22 -6.17 -11.09
N LEU A 37 -0.19 -5.62 -12.24
CA LEU A 37 0.75 -5.40 -13.35
C LEU A 37 1.86 -4.44 -12.93
N SER A 38 1.52 -3.31 -12.30
CA SER A 38 2.49 -2.36 -11.76
C SER A 38 3.41 -3.02 -10.73
N CYS A 39 2.88 -3.85 -9.82
CA CYS A 39 3.71 -4.61 -8.89
C CYS A 39 4.65 -5.60 -9.61
N ALA A 40 4.20 -6.28 -10.66
CA ALA A 40 5.03 -7.18 -11.44
C ALA A 40 6.19 -6.43 -12.14
N ILE A 41 5.89 -5.30 -12.77
CA ILE A 41 6.90 -4.46 -13.44
C ILE A 41 7.89 -3.90 -12.42
N SER A 42 7.40 -3.34 -11.31
CA SER A 42 8.23 -2.85 -10.22
C SER A 42 9.12 -3.95 -9.62
N ASN A 43 8.60 -5.18 -9.50
CA ASN A 43 9.38 -6.29 -8.95
C ASN A 43 10.41 -6.81 -9.96
N PHE A 44 10.11 -6.75 -11.26
CA PHE A 44 11.10 -7.06 -12.31
C PHE A 44 12.26 -6.07 -12.24
N VAL A 45 11.96 -4.78 -12.10
CA VAL A 45 12.96 -3.72 -11.93
C VAL A 45 13.81 -3.95 -10.67
N ASN A 46 13.21 -4.33 -9.54
CA ASN A 46 13.94 -4.70 -8.32
C ASN A 46 14.81 -5.96 -8.48
N PHE A 47 14.31 -6.97 -9.21
CA PHE A 47 15.08 -8.16 -9.54
C PHE A 47 16.33 -7.84 -10.36
N VAL A 48 16.21 -6.97 -11.37
CA VAL A 48 17.33 -6.54 -12.19
C VAL A 48 18.39 -5.85 -11.33
N ILE A 49 18.03 -4.85 -10.52
CA ILE A 49 19.03 -4.12 -9.72
C ILE A 49 19.64 -5.00 -8.61
N SER A 50 18.87 -5.92 -8.01
CA SER A 50 19.39 -6.90 -7.06
C SER A 50 20.41 -7.84 -7.73
N SER A 51 20.15 -8.26 -8.96
CA SER A 51 21.08 -9.07 -9.76
C SER A 51 22.37 -8.30 -10.09
N VAL A 52 22.27 -7.00 -10.40
CA VAL A 52 23.45 -6.15 -10.61
C VAL A 52 24.23 -5.97 -9.29
N ASN A 53 23.55 -5.86 -8.14
CA ASN A 53 24.21 -5.79 -6.84
C ASN A 53 24.96 -7.09 -6.51
N LEU A 54 24.42 -8.26 -6.87
CA LEU A 54 25.13 -9.54 -6.78
C LEU A 54 26.33 -9.60 -7.74
N ALA A 55 26.16 -9.15 -8.99
CA ALA A 55 27.24 -9.10 -9.97
C ALA A 55 28.39 -8.20 -9.49
N ARG A 56 28.09 -7.09 -8.81
CA ARG A 56 29.08 -6.21 -8.17
C ARG A 56 29.94 -6.93 -7.14
N VAL A 57 29.37 -7.89 -6.41
CA VAL A 57 30.10 -8.69 -5.40
C VAL A 57 30.94 -9.78 -6.06
N LEU A 58 30.43 -10.39 -7.13
CA LEU A 58 31.12 -11.48 -7.85
C LEU A 58 32.27 -10.99 -8.75
N LEU A 59 32.13 -9.81 -9.36
CA LEU A 59 33.10 -9.28 -10.32
C LEU A 59 34.12 -8.39 -9.63
N LEU A 60 35.39 -8.81 -9.64
CA LEU A 60 36.52 -8.11 -9.01
C LEU A 60 36.68 -6.64 -9.43
N ASN A 61 36.29 -6.28 -10.65
CA ASN A 61 36.45 -4.93 -11.23
C ASN A 61 35.11 -4.31 -11.64
N PHE A 62 34.04 -4.52 -10.87
CA PHE A 62 32.75 -3.92 -11.19
C PHE A 62 32.79 -2.39 -10.98
N PRO A 63 32.46 -1.59 -12.01
CA PRO A 63 32.44 -0.12 -11.90
C PRO A 63 31.27 0.36 -11.01
N ILE A 64 31.59 0.78 -9.79
CA ILE A 64 30.62 1.15 -8.75
C ILE A 64 29.76 2.34 -9.18
N MET A 65 30.32 3.30 -9.91
CA MET A 65 29.59 4.45 -10.45
C MET A 65 28.36 4.03 -11.28
N TYR A 66 28.49 3.05 -12.19
CA TYR A 66 27.36 2.62 -13.03
C TYR A 66 26.30 1.87 -12.23
N TYR A 67 26.68 1.18 -11.14
CA TYR A 67 25.71 0.60 -10.22
C TYR A 67 24.82 1.68 -9.61
N TRP A 68 25.40 2.76 -9.08
CA TRP A 68 24.61 3.82 -8.46
C TRP A 68 23.76 4.57 -9.46
N ILE A 69 24.29 4.90 -10.64
CA ILE A 69 23.48 5.52 -11.70
C ILE A 69 22.28 4.63 -12.05
N GLY A 70 22.52 3.33 -12.24
CA GLY A 70 21.46 2.35 -12.49
C GLY A 70 20.45 2.29 -11.34
N TYR A 71 20.92 2.24 -10.10
CA TYR A 71 20.11 2.20 -8.88
C TYR A 71 19.18 3.42 -8.76
N GLU A 72 19.70 4.63 -9.00
CA GLU A 72 18.93 5.88 -8.90
C GLU A 72 17.85 5.94 -9.98
N VAL A 73 18.19 5.60 -11.23
CA VAL A 73 17.21 5.56 -12.35
C VAL A 73 16.13 4.52 -12.10
N ILE A 74 16.52 3.32 -11.68
CA ILE A 74 15.59 2.24 -11.34
C ILE A 74 14.69 2.63 -10.17
N SER A 75 15.24 3.27 -9.14
CA SER A 75 14.47 3.72 -7.97
C SER A 75 13.46 4.83 -8.34
N ALA A 76 13.82 5.74 -9.24
CA ALA A 76 12.90 6.75 -9.79
C ALA A 76 11.73 6.11 -10.55
N ILE A 77 12.03 5.14 -11.44
CA ILE A 77 11.02 4.40 -12.20
C ILE A 77 10.11 3.62 -11.25
N TYR A 78 10.71 2.88 -10.30
CA TYR A 78 9.99 2.12 -9.29
C TYR A 78 9.01 3.00 -8.50
N ALA A 79 9.49 4.12 -7.94
CA ALA A 79 8.67 5.05 -7.17
C ALA A 79 7.53 5.63 -8.02
N SER A 80 7.82 6.01 -9.26
CA SER A 80 6.82 6.54 -10.19
C SER A 80 5.72 5.54 -10.49
N ILE A 81 6.07 4.29 -10.81
CA ILE A 81 5.09 3.25 -11.14
C ILE A 81 4.20 2.95 -9.93
N ILE A 82 4.81 2.69 -8.76
CA ILE A 82 4.04 2.22 -7.59
C ILE A 82 3.14 3.32 -7.03
N TRP A 83 3.65 4.54 -6.87
CA TRP A 83 2.89 5.64 -6.28
C TRP A 83 1.83 6.18 -7.22
N THR A 84 2.11 6.29 -8.53
CA THR A 84 1.08 6.67 -9.51
C THR A 84 -0.03 5.64 -9.56
N CYS A 85 0.31 4.34 -9.56
CA CYS A 85 -0.70 3.28 -9.56
C CYS A 85 -1.56 3.30 -8.29
N LEU A 86 -0.95 3.57 -7.14
CA LEU A 86 -1.65 3.71 -5.87
C LEU A 86 -2.62 4.90 -5.91
N LEU A 87 -2.17 6.08 -6.37
CA LEU A 87 -3.01 7.26 -6.53
C LEU A 87 -4.16 7.05 -7.51
N ILE A 88 -3.92 6.38 -8.65
CA ILE A 88 -4.98 6.01 -9.61
C ILE A 88 -5.99 5.06 -8.97
N THR A 89 -5.52 4.10 -8.18
CA THR A 89 -6.40 3.18 -7.45
C THR A 89 -7.25 3.94 -6.43
N GLY A 90 -6.65 4.89 -5.70
CA GLY A 90 -7.32 5.77 -4.76
C GLY A 90 -8.37 6.66 -5.41
N ALA A 91 -8.05 7.26 -6.55
CA ALA A 91 -8.94 8.17 -7.27
C ALA A 91 -10.28 7.54 -7.65
N ARG A 92 -10.34 6.21 -7.82
CA ARG A 92 -11.60 5.48 -8.09
C ARG A 92 -12.61 5.56 -6.96
N PHE A 93 -12.18 5.87 -5.73
CA PHE A 93 -13.06 6.02 -4.56
C PHE A 93 -13.57 7.45 -4.36
N TYR A 94 -13.03 8.42 -5.09
CA TYR A 94 -13.46 9.82 -5.04
C TYR A 94 -14.34 10.13 -6.26
N ARG A 95 -15.44 10.87 -6.07
CA ARG A 95 -16.24 11.42 -7.20
C ARG A 95 -15.41 12.45 -7.99
N GLU A 96 -15.94 12.91 -9.13
CA GLU A 96 -15.33 13.82 -10.14
C GLU A 96 -14.59 15.07 -9.58
N THR A 97 -14.72 15.41 -8.29
CA THR A 97 -13.94 16.43 -7.59
C THR A 97 -12.61 15.95 -6.99
N SER A 98 -12.12 14.75 -7.32
CA SER A 98 -10.90 14.14 -6.74
C SER A 98 -9.63 15.02 -6.86
N LEU A 99 -9.53 15.83 -7.91
CA LEU A 99 -8.37 16.71 -8.16
C LEU A 99 -8.22 17.87 -7.16
N LYS A 100 -9.23 18.16 -6.34
CA LYS A 100 -9.18 19.23 -5.33
C LYS A 100 -8.74 18.75 -3.95
N GLU A 101 -8.51 17.44 -3.77
CA GLU A 101 -8.07 16.90 -2.49
C GLU A 101 -6.62 17.34 -2.20
N PRO A 102 -6.35 18.05 -1.09
CA PRO A 102 -5.01 18.55 -0.77
C PRO A 102 -3.99 17.41 -0.63
N LEU A 103 -4.43 16.24 -0.16
CA LEU A 103 -3.60 15.03 -0.06
C LEU A 103 -3.15 14.51 -1.43
N LEU A 104 -4.01 14.58 -2.45
CA LEU A 104 -3.65 14.16 -3.81
C LEU A 104 -2.60 15.12 -4.39
N ILE A 105 -2.84 16.42 -4.29
CA ILE A 105 -1.91 17.45 -4.78
C ILE A 105 -0.55 17.29 -4.11
N PHE A 106 -0.53 17.13 -2.79
CA PHE A 106 0.70 16.94 -2.03
C PHE A 106 1.42 15.62 -2.40
N SER A 107 0.68 14.55 -2.65
CA SER A 107 1.26 13.27 -3.11
C SER A 107 1.90 13.39 -4.50
N ILE A 108 1.27 14.12 -5.42
CA ILE A 108 1.80 14.39 -6.76
C ILE A 108 3.05 15.27 -6.67
N LEU A 109 2.99 16.37 -5.90
CA LEU A 109 4.13 17.27 -5.73
C LEU A 109 5.33 16.58 -5.07
N SER A 110 5.09 15.76 -4.05
CA SER A 110 6.15 14.96 -3.42
C SER A 110 6.73 13.90 -4.37
N LEU A 111 5.91 13.28 -5.23
CA LEU A 111 6.38 12.35 -6.25
C LEU A 111 7.26 13.05 -7.31
N ILE A 112 6.85 14.24 -7.77
CA ILE A 112 7.63 15.05 -8.70
C ILE A 112 8.96 15.46 -8.05
N GLY A 113 8.92 15.96 -6.82
CA GLY A 113 10.12 16.34 -6.06
C GLY A 113 11.09 15.16 -5.87
N LEU A 114 10.57 14.00 -5.47
CA LEU A 114 11.34 12.78 -5.31
C LEU A 114 12.04 12.37 -6.62
N ASN A 115 11.31 12.34 -7.73
CA ASN A 115 11.89 12.02 -9.04
C ASN A 115 12.94 13.05 -9.47
N ALA A 116 12.68 14.34 -9.24
CA ALA A 116 13.64 15.39 -9.56
C ALA A 116 14.97 15.17 -8.81
N ILE A 117 14.92 14.76 -7.55
CA ILE A 117 16.12 14.49 -6.76
C ILE A 117 16.87 13.25 -7.27
N TYR A 118 16.17 12.17 -7.62
CA TYR A 118 16.81 11.02 -8.27
C TYR A 118 17.57 11.45 -9.53
N TRP A 119 16.94 12.24 -10.41
CA TRP A 119 17.57 12.73 -11.63
C TRP A 119 18.74 13.68 -11.37
N VAL A 120 18.60 14.60 -10.40
CA VAL A 120 19.72 15.47 -9.98
C VAL A 120 20.89 14.64 -9.46
N THR A 121 20.62 13.57 -8.70
CA THR A 121 21.65 12.66 -8.18
C THR A 121 22.39 11.95 -9.31
N VAL A 122 21.66 11.44 -10.31
CA VAL A 122 22.24 10.84 -11.51
C VAL A 122 23.16 11.83 -12.24
N ILE A 123 22.68 13.06 -12.49
CA ILE A 123 23.45 14.10 -13.18
C ILE A 123 24.71 14.49 -12.39
N LEU A 124 24.61 14.63 -11.07
CA LEU A 124 25.74 14.96 -10.22
C LEU A 124 26.78 13.84 -10.20
N ASN A 125 26.34 12.58 -10.08
CA ASN A 125 27.25 11.43 -10.10
C ASN A 125 27.98 11.32 -11.44
N LEU A 126 27.27 11.52 -12.56
CA LEU A 126 27.86 11.54 -13.90
C LEU A 126 28.86 12.70 -14.08
N LYS A 127 28.51 13.92 -13.64
CA LYS A 127 29.37 15.10 -13.81
C LYS A 127 30.62 15.06 -12.96
N GLN A 128 30.50 14.57 -11.72
CA GLN A 128 31.59 14.58 -10.75
C GLN A 128 32.42 13.29 -10.78
N MET A 129 32.05 12.31 -11.63
CA MET A 129 32.64 10.97 -11.66
C MET A 129 32.72 10.35 -10.25
N LYS A 130 31.66 10.53 -9.46
CA LYS A 130 31.59 10.02 -8.09
C LYS A 130 31.19 8.57 -8.10
N ASP A 131 31.93 7.76 -7.34
CA ASP A 131 31.59 6.35 -7.14
C ASP A 131 30.31 6.16 -6.32
N GLN A 132 29.88 7.15 -5.54
CA GLN A 132 28.76 7.04 -4.61
C GLN A 132 27.97 8.35 -4.53
N PRO A 133 26.63 8.29 -4.35
CA PRO A 133 25.82 9.48 -4.15
C PRO A 133 26.12 10.12 -2.79
N ASP A 134 25.92 11.44 -2.72
CA ASP A 134 26.05 12.20 -1.48
C ASP A 134 25.06 11.70 -0.43
N LEU A 135 25.54 11.43 0.79
CA LEU A 135 24.72 10.93 1.88
C LEU A 135 23.54 11.86 2.20
N VAL A 136 23.76 13.18 2.16
CA VAL A 136 22.71 14.16 2.46
C VAL A 136 21.58 14.05 1.44
N ILE A 137 21.93 13.85 0.17
CA ILE A 137 20.95 13.66 -0.91
C ILE A 137 20.19 12.35 -0.70
N LEU A 138 20.88 11.26 -0.35
CA LEU A 138 20.27 9.95 -0.12
C LEU A 138 19.32 9.95 1.09
N ILE A 139 19.64 10.69 2.15
CA ILE A 139 18.73 10.94 3.29
C ILE A 139 17.47 11.68 2.81
N PHE A 140 17.64 12.73 2.02
CA PHE A 140 16.51 13.52 1.52
C PHE A 140 15.60 12.72 0.58
N GLN A 141 16.17 11.85 -0.26
CA GLN A 141 15.42 10.89 -1.06
C GLN A 141 14.59 9.95 -0.20
N ALA A 142 15.19 9.35 0.85
CA ALA A 142 14.49 8.44 1.74
C ALA A 142 13.31 9.13 2.45
N ILE A 143 13.52 10.36 2.94
CA ILE A 143 12.46 11.17 3.59
C ILE A 143 11.32 11.44 2.60
N LEU A 144 11.62 11.90 1.39
CA LEU A 144 10.58 12.19 0.40
C LEU A 144 9.87 10.94 -0.11
N TRP A 145 10.57 9.82 -0.22
CA TRP A 145 9.97 8.53 -0.53
C TRP A 145 8.94 8.14 0.53
N MET A 146 9.29 8.29 1.81
CA MET A 146 8.40 8.03 2.94
C MET A 146 7.19 8.95 2.93
N ILE A 147 7.39 10.26 2.73
CA ILE A 147 6.30 11.23 2.65
C ILE A 147 5.37 10.91 1.49
N CYS A 148 5.91 10.66 0.29
CA CYS A 148 5.13 10.32 -0.90
C CYS A 148 4.32 9.04 -0.69
N GLY A 149 4.94 8.00 -0.12
CA GLY A 149 4.28 6.76 0.21
C GLY A 149 3.14 6.94 1.22
N MET A 150 3.40 7.63 2.33
CA MET A 150 2.38 7.91 3.35
C MET A 150 1.20 8.71 2.81
N CYS A 151 1.46 9.79 2.05
CA CYS A 151 0.38 10.63 1.53
C CYS A 151 -0.43 9.90 0.45
N SER A 152 0.23 9.18 -0.46
CA SER A 152 -0.45 8.37 -1.48
C SER A 152 -1.29 7.27 -0.84
N PHE A 153 -0.79 6.67 0.25
CA PHE A 153 -1.49 5.66 1.01
C PHE A 153 -2.73 6.23 1.72
N ILE A 154 -2.55 7.29 2.51
CA ILE A 154 -3.65 7.94 3.22
C ILE A 154 -4.73 8.37 2.23
N TYR A 155 -4.36 9.03 1.14
CA TYR A 155 -5.30 9.39 0.07
C TYR A 155 -6.08 8.17 -0.44
N THR A 156 -5.40 7.07 -0.75
CA THR A 156 -6.04 5.88 -1.33
C THR A 156 -7.04 5.21 -0.39
N PHE A 157 -6.75 5.18 0.92
CA PHE A 157 -7.55 4.42 1.88
C PHE A 157 -8.47 5.27 2.78
N THR A 158 -8.36 6.60 2.74
CA THR A 158 -9.25 7.51 3.51
C THR A 158 -10.74 7.27 3.22
N PRO A 159 -11.20 7.11 1.96
CA PRO A 159 -12.63 6.88 1.70
C PRO A 159 -13.15 5.59 2.33
N ILE A 160 -12.32 4.55 2.36
CA ILE A 160 -12.65 3.25 2.97
C ILE A 160 -12.77 3.42 4.50
N LEU A 161 -11.89 4.22 5.10
CA LEU A 161 -11.92 4.55 6.52
C LEU A 161 -13.15 5.36 6.92
N THR A 162 -13.46 6.42 6.19
CA THR A 162 -14.56 7.34 6.52
C THR A 162 -15.89 6.60 6.55
N VAL A 163 -16.16 5.73 5.58
CA VAL A 163 -17.38 4.91 5.57
C VAL A 163 -17.40 3.95 6.76
N HIS A 164 -16.25 3.39 7.14
CA HIS A 164 -16.19 2.45 8.25
C HIS A 164 -16.38 3.10 9.62
N PHE A 165 -15.68 4.20 9.90
CA PHE A 165 -15.82 4.94 11.16
C PHE A 165 -17.22 5.53 11.32
N ASN A 166 -17.84 6.01 10.23
CA ASN A 166 -19.22 6.47 10.28
C ASN A 166 -20.20 5.34 10.63
N HIS A 167 -19.99 4.13 10.10
CA HIS A 167 -20.83 2.97 10.44
C HIS A 167 -20.63 2.50 11.90
N ILE A 168 -19.40 2.52 12.42
CA ILE A 168 -19.12 2.20 13.83
C ILE A 168 -19.72 3.25 14.76
N GLY A 169 -19.55 4.54 14.43
CA GLY A 169 -20.11 5.65 15.21
C GLY A 169 -21.63 5.64 15.26
N LEU A 170 -22.30 5.32 14.15
CA LEU A 170 -23.75 5.11 14.14
C LEU A 170 -24.15 3.93 15.03
N LYS A 171 -23.48 2.79 14.89
CA LYS A 171 -23.80 1.58 15.67
C LYS A 171 -23.63 1.82 17.18
N ALA A 172 -22.55 2.49 17.58
CA ALA A 172 -22.30 2.84 18.98
C ALA A 172 -23.39 3.79 19.53
N ARG A 173 -23.88 4.76 18.73
CA ARG A 173 -25.00 5.63 19.15
C ARG A 173 -26.30 4.86 19.34
N PHE A 174 -26.62 3.94 18.41
CA PHE A 174 -27.82 3.09 18.55
C PHE A 174 -27.73 2.14 19.74
N ASP A 175 -26.58 1.51 19.97
CA ASP A 175 -26.38 0.62 21.11
C ASP A 175 -26.46 1.40 22.46
N VAL A 176 -26.06 2.67 22.49
CA VAL A 176 -26.25 3.55 23.64
C VAL A 176 -27.71 3.96 23.82
N GLU A 177 -28.42 4.37 22.76
CA GLU A 177 -29.84 4.74 22.84
C GLU A 177 -30.71 3.57 23.33
N ILE A 178 -30.49 2.36 22.80
CA ILE A 178 -31.21 1.15 23.21
C ILE A 178 -30.93 0.81 24.69
N ASN A 179 -29.69 0.97 25.15
CA ASN A 179 -29.34 0.69 26.55
C ASN A 179 -29.70 1.83 27.52
N SER A 180 -29.86 3.07 27.04
CA SER A 180 -30.33 4.21 27.83
C SER A 180 -31.86 4.35 27.88
N GLY A 181 -32.57 3.63 27.01
CA GLY A 181 -34.04 3.65 26.88
C GLY A 181 -34.80 2.77 27.88
N ILE A 182 -34.18 2.32 28.98
CA ILE A 182 -34.87 1.62 30.06
C ILE A 182 -34.72 2.43 31.35
N ASN A 183 -35.61 3.40 31.49
CA ASN A 183 -36.19 3.88 32.75
C ASN A 183 -37.36 4.80 32.38
N SER A 184 -38.40 4.24 31.75
CA SER A 184 -39.73 4.87 31.74
C SER A 184 -40.67 4.03 32.61
N PRO A 185 -41.52 4.64 33.44
CA PRO A 185 -42.34 3.92 34.41
C PRO A 185 -43.29 2.95 33.72
N LYS A 186 -43.49 1.78 34.33
CA LYS A 186 -44.56 0.84 33.97
C LYS A 186 -45.90 1.47 34.35
N ASP A 187 -46.60 2.01 33.36
CA ASP A 187 -48.05 2.24 33.46
C ASP A 187 -48.76 1.30 32.48
N ASP A 188 -49.68 0.52 33.04
CA ASP A 188 -50.57 -0.42 32.36
C ASP A 188 -51.41 0.28 31.29
N VAL A 189 -51.13 0.03 30.01
CA VAL A 189 -52.04 0.32 28.90
C VAL A 189 -51.97 -0.81 27.87
N THR A 190 -52.99 -1.67 27.95
CA THR A 190 -53.63 -2.50 26.91
C THR A 190 -52.87 -2.86 25.62
N GLU A 191 -52.74 -4.17 25.41
CA GLU A 191 -52.51 -4.84 24.13
C GLU A 191 -53.34 -4.24 22.99
N ASN A 192 -52.68 -3.64 22.00
CA ASN A 192 -52.99 -3.74 20.56
C ASN A 192 -52.15 -2.72 19.78
N SER A 193 -50.97 -3.12 19.31
CA SER A 193 -50.26 -2.59 18.11
C SER A 193 -48.80 -3.05 18.09
N PHE A 194 -48.57 -4.37 18.00
CA PHE A 194 -47.22 -4.91 17.75
C PHE A 194 -46.99 -5.13 16.25
N ASP A 195 -47.22 -4.09 15.45
CA ASP A 195 -46.91 -4.08 14.02
C ASP A 195 -46.54 -2.66 13.58
N THR A 196 -45.56 -2.05 14.25
CA THR A 196 -44.79 -0.96 13.66
C THR A 196 -43.48 -0.80 14.41
N ILE A 197 -42.52 -1.71 14.16
CA ILE A 197 -41.12 -1.29 14.18
C ILE A 197 -41.05 -0.20 13.12
N PRO A 198 -40.71 1.06 13.44
CA PRO A 198 -40.53 2.07 12.42
C PRO A 198 -39.39 1.58 11.53
N SER A 199 -39.76 1.16 10.33
CA SER A 199 -38.84 0.73 9.29
C SER A 199 -37.77 1.81 9.14
N ILE A 200 -36.52 1.41 9.28
CA ILE A 200 -35.33 2.16 8.90
C ILE A 200 -35.44 2.46 7.39
N ARG A 201 -36.22 3.48 7.02
CA ARG A 201 -36.45 3.84 5.61
C ARG A 201 -36.21 5.31 5.29
N ASN A 202 -36.19 6.22 6.28
CA ASN A 202 -36.06 7.65 6.02
C ASN A 202 -34.90 8.31 6.80
N LEU A 203 -33.68 7.84 6.54
CA LEU A 203 -32.46 8.65 6.74
C LEU A 203 -31.76 8.77 5.39
N ASN A 204 -32.49 9.42 4.47
CA ASN A 204 -31.99 9.95 3.21
C ASN A 204 -32.53 11.38 3.14
N ASP A 205 -31.69 12.36 3.45
CA ASP A 205 -31.71 13.73 2.91
C ASP A 205 -30.68 14.54 3.70
N THR A 206 -29.39 14.44 3.37
CA THR A 206 -28.78 15.55 2.61
C THR A 206 -27.51 15.18 1.84
N THR A 207 -27.11 13.91 1.82
CA THR A 207 -26.01 13.43 0.95
C THR A 207 -26.42 12.11 0.31
N GLY A 208 -27.21 12.20 -0.76
CA GLY A 208 -27.72 11.05 -1.50
C GLY A 208 -26.59 10.21 -2.11
N GLN A 209 -26.12 9.21 -1.37
CA GLN A 209 -25.64 7.92 -1.89
C GLN A 209 -25.44 6.91 -0.76
N LYS A 210 -26.25 5.85 -0.77
CA LYS A 210 -26.15 4.71 0.14
C LYS A 210 -25.03 3.79 -0.34
N TYR A 211 -23.77 4.12 -0.03
CA TYR A 211 -22.64 3.22 -0.29
C TYR A 211 -22.71 2.04 0.69
N SER A 212 -23.23 0.89 0.26
CA SER A 212 -22.96 -0.36 0.97
C SER A 212 -21.56 -0.85 0.60
N ILE A 213 -20.54 -0.37 1.29
CA ILE A 213 -19.22 -1.01 1.19
C ILE A 213 -19.39 -2.43 1.72
N SER A 214 -19.15 -3.41 0.85
CA SER A 214 -19.13 -4.82 1.26
C SER A 214 -18.15 -4.99 2.42
N SER A 215 -18.57 -5.70 3.47
CA SER A 215 -17.72 -6.06 4.62
C SER A 215 -16.38 -6.66 4.19
N HIS A 216 -16.37 -7.35 3.05
CA HIS A 216 -15.17 -7.89 2.42
C HIS A 216 -14.18 -6.81 1.96
N ASN A 217 -14.67 -5.74 1.33
CA ASN A 217 -13.84 -4.64 0.84
C ASN A 217 -13.28 -3.79 1.99
N ALA A 218 -14.08 -3.58 3.05
CA ALA A 218 -13.62 -2.92 4.27
C ALA A 218 -12.53 -3.73 4.99
N ALA A 219 -12.70 -5.05 5.09
CA ALA A 219 -11.69 -5.94 5.66
C ALA A 219 -10.40 -5.97 4.83
N ALA A 220 -10.52 -5.98 3.50
CA ALA A 220 -9.37 -5.92 2.60
C ALA A 220 -8.63 -4.59 2.72
N GLY A 221 -9.34 -3.46 2.71
CA GLY A 221 -8.73 -2.14 2.91
C GLY A 221 -8.01 -2.03 4.25
N SER A 222 -8.64 -2.50 5.33
CA SER A 222 -8.05 -2.50 6.67
C SER A 222 -6.81 -3.39 6.76
N TRP A 223 -6.80 -4.54 6.09
CA TRP A 223 -5.62 -5.40 5.97
C TRP A 223 -4.44 -4.67 5.31
N TYR A 224 -4.68 -4.02 4.17
CA TYR A 224 -3.64 -3.26 3.49
C TYR A 224 -3.11 -2.13 4.36
N MET A 225 -3.98 -1.42 5.08
CA MET A 225 -3.55 -0.36 6.01
C MET A 225 -2.65 -0.84 7.12
N ILE A 226 -3.06 -1.89 7.82
CA ILE A 226 -2.26 -2.43 8.93
C ILE A 226 -0.90 -2.91 8.39
N THR A 227 -0.92 -3.71 7.33
CA THR A 227 0.29 -4.33 6.78
C THR A 227 1.25 -3.28 6.22
N ILE A 228 0.76 -2.35 5.41
CA ILE A 228 1.58 -1.30 4.80
C ILE A 228 2.08 -0.31 5.85
N GLY A 229 1.26 0.02 6.85
CA GLY A 229 1.68 0.86 7.97
C GLY A 229 2.87 0.25 8.71
N PHE A 230 2.79 -1.03 9.07
CA PHE A 230 3.89 -1.75 9.72
C PHE A 230 5.14 -1.84 8.82
N LEU A 231 4.98 -2.14 7.53
CA LEU A 231 6.11 -2.20 6.59
C LEU A 231 6.78 -0.83 6.43
N THR A 232 6.01 0.24 6.35
CA THR A 232 6.50 1.62 6.22
C THR A 232 7.27 2.01 7.48
N LEU A 233 6.78 1.66 8.67
CA LEU A 233 7.51 1.87 9.93
C LEU A 233 8.81 1.06 10.00
N GLY A 234 8.79 -0.19 9.53
CA GLY A 234 9.98 -1.03 9.42
C GLY A 234 11.02 -0.43 8.46
N TYR A 235 10.57 0.08 7.32
CA TYR A 235 11.41 0.76 6.33
C TYR A 235 12.04 2.03 6.93
N ALA A 236 11.26 2.87 7.60
CA ALA A 236 11.77 4.05 8.31
C ALA A 236 12.84 3.69 9.34
N SER A 237 12.55 2.67 10.16
CA SER A 237 13.47 2.20 11.22
C SER A 237 14.78 1.70 10.61
N PHE A 238 14.71 0.94 9.52
CA PHE A 238 15.86 0.47 8.77
C PHE A 238 16.74 1.63 8.26
N TYR A 239 16.15 2.63 7.59
CA TYR A 239 16.90 3.80 7.10
C TYR A 239 17.52 4.62 8.24
N ILE A 240 16.79 4.80 9.35
CA ILE A 240 17.35 5.46 10.53
C ILE A 240 18.60 4.72 11.02
N ILE A 241 18.52 3.40 11.20
CA ILE A 241 19.65 2.57 11.66
C ILE A 241 20.85 2.70 10.71
N ILE A 242 20.62 2.66 9.40
CA ILE A 242 21.68 2.78 8.39
C ILE A 242 22.37 4.14 8.45
N PHE A 243 21.59 5.22 8.60
CA PHE A 243 22.15 6.57 8.61
C PHE A 243 22.90 6.90 9.90
N ILE A 244 22.52 6.30 11.03
CA ILE A 244 23.18 6.54 12.33
C ILE A 244 24.38 5.62 12.60
N THR A 245 24.58 4.56 11.82
CA THR A 245 25.66 3.58 12.03
C THR A 245 26.88 3.89 11.16
N PRO A 246 27.96 4.49 11.69
CA PRO A 246 29.23 4.62 10.99
C PRO A 246 30.04 3.31 10.96
N PRO A 247 30.94 3.09 9.99
CA PRO A 247 31.22 3.92 8.82
C PRO A 247 30.32 3.54 7.63
N PHE A 248 29.53 4.51 7.16
CA PHE A 248 28.70 4.50 5.95
C PHE A 248 28.17 3.14 5.47
N VAL A 249 27.30 2.54 6.29
CA VAL A 249 26.48 1.37 5.96
C VAL A 249 25.63 1.49 4.67
N PRO A 250 25.13 2.67 4.19
CA PRO A 250 24.24 2.69 3.02
C PRO A 250 24.87 2.19 1.73
N TYR A 251 26.21 2.20 1.61
CA TYR A 251 26.86 1.80 0.37
C TYR A 251 27.17 0.30 0.28
N HIS A 252 26.99 -0.43 1.39
CA HIS A 252 27.33 -1.84 1.50
C HIS A 252 26.38 -2.72 0.67
N PRO A 253 26.87 -3.79 -0.01
CA PRO A 253 26.02 -4.70 -0.77
C PRO A 253 24.88 -5.31 0.05
N ILE A 254 25.14 -5.61 1.32
CA ILE A 254 24.15 -6.14 2.26
C ILE A 254 23.00 -5.14 2.45
N THR A 255 23.31 -3.87 2.69
CA THR A 255 22.32 -2.82 2.94
C THR A 255 21.39 -2.65 1.75
N ASN A 256 21.97 -2.58 0.54
CA ASN A 256 21.20 -2.55 -0.69
C ASN A 256 20.32 -3.80 -0.85
N SER A 257 20.85 -4.98 -0.48
CA SER A 257 20.12 -6.24 -0.54
C SER A 257 18.90 -6.24 0.37
N VAL A 258 19.04 -5.69 1.59
CA VAL A 258 17.94 -5.58 2.56
C VAL A 258 16.91 -4.55 2.07
N ASP A 259 17.33 -3.41 1.51
CA ASP A 259 16.41 -2.46 0.88
C ASP A 259 15.58 -3.15 -0.21
N PHE A 260 16.22 -3.87 -1.14
CA PHE A 260 15.49 -4.61 -2.17
C PHE A 260 14.54 -5.64 -1.59
N MET A 261 14.95 -6.39 -0.57
CA MET A 261 14.07 -7.36 0.10
C MET A 261 12.84 -6.68 0.71
N LEU A 262 13.02 -5.53 1.37
CA LEU A 262 11.90 -4.76 1.93
C LEU A 262 10.96 -4.26 0.82
N ARG A 263 11.50 -3.76 -0.30
CA ARG A 263 10.69 -3.38 -1.47
C ARG A 263 9.95 -4.60 -2.05
N THR A 264 10.59 -5.77 -2.14
CA THR A 264 9.96 -7.02 -2.58
C THR A 264 8.79 -7.41 -1.69
N VAL A 265 8.95 -7.30 -0.36
CA VAL A 265 7.87 -7.58 0.59
C VAL A 265 6.73 -6.57 0.40
N TYR A 266 7.03 -5.29 0.22
CA TYR A 266 6.05 -4.24 -0.06
C TYR A 266 5.23 -4.56 -1.33
N LEU A 267 5.92 -4.93 -2.42
CA LEU A 267 5.29 -5.33 -3.67
C LEU A 267 4.51 -6.64 -3.55
N GLY A 268 5.01 -7.60 -2.78
CA GLY A 268 4.32 -8.86 -2.50
C GLY A 268 2.99 -8.62 -1.80
N VAL A 269 2.97 -7.73 -0.81
CA VAL A 269 1.73 -7.35 -0.10
C VAL A 269 0.71 -6.74 -1.04
N TYR A 270 1.08 -5.83 -1.94
CA TYR A 270 0.14 -5.25 -2.91
C TYR A 270 -0.26 -6.20 -4.04
N GLY A 271 0.69 -7.00 -4.53
CA GLY A 271 0.50 -7.87 -5.68
C GLY A 271 -0.34 -9.11 -5.35
N ILE A 272 -0.23 -9.61 -4.12
CA ILE A 272 -0.85 -10.87 -3.69
C ILE A 272 -2.11 -10.57 -2.87
N PRO A 273 -3.31 -11.02 -3.31
CA PRO A 273 -4.52 -10.79 -2.54
C PRO A 273 -4.46 -11.55 -1.19
N PRO A 274 -4.95 -10.95 -0.09
CA PRO A 274 -5.00 -11.64 1.19
C PRO A 274 -5.93 -12.85 1.13
N THR A 275 -5.60 -13.90 1.89
CA THR A 275 -6.41 -15.11 1.95
C THR A 275 -7.76 -14.84 2.63
N LYS A 276 -8.79 -15.62 2.28
CA LYS A 276 -10.13 -15.48 2.88
C LYS A 276 -10.10 -15.60 4.41
N SER A 277 -9.29 -16.52 4.94
CA SER A 277 -9.13 -16.73 6.38
C SER A 277 -8.56 -15.49 7.08
N LEU A 278 -7.60 -14.83 6.43
CA LEU A 278 -6.98 -13.61 6.95
C LEU A 278 -7.97 -12.44 6.93
N LEU A 279 -8.72 -12.28 5.84
CA LEU A 279 -9.80 -11.28 5.78
C LEU A 279 -10.88 -11.52 6.83
N GLN A 280 -11.24 -12.78 7.09
CA GLN A 280 -12.16 -13.13 8.17
C GLN A 280 -11.59 -12.84 9.56
N TRP A 281 -10.29 -13.01 9.75
CA TRP A 281 -9.61 -12.65 10.98
C TRP A 281 -9.63 -11.13 11.18
N VAL A 282 -9.33 -10.34 10.15
CA VAL A 282 -9.38 -8.87 10.19
C VAL A 282 -10.81 -8.38 10.47
N ALA A 283 -11.79 -8.91 9.73
CA ALA A 283 -13.19 -8.52 9.91
C ALA A 283 -13.68 -8.77 11.34
N ARG A 284 -13.28 -9.88 11.96
CA ARG A 284 -13.67 -10.21 13.33
C ARG A 284 -12.92 -9.40 14.39
N ASN A 285 -11.59 -9.35 14.31
CA ASN A 285 -10.76 -8.82 15.39
C ASN A 285 -10.49 -7.31 15.27
N VAL A 286 -10.44 -6.78 14.05
CA VAL A 286 -10.17 -5.36 13.82
C VAL A 286 -11.49 -4.60 13.66
N LEU A 287 -12.43 -5.15 12.89
CA LEU A 287 -13.67 -4.46 12.53
C LEU A 287 -14.87 -4.84 13.42
N GLY A 288 -14.72 -5.80 14.33
CA GLY A 288 -15.80 -6.26 15.22
C GLY A 288 -17.01 -6.86 14.49
N MET A 289 -16.86 -7.28 13.23
CA MET A 289 -17.95 -7.83 12.43
C MET A 289 -18.20 -9.29 12.85
N LYS A 290 -19.33 -9.52 13.54
CA LYS A 290 -19.80 -10.87 13.88
C LYS A 290 -20.61 -11.42 12.70
N GLY A 291 -20.03 -12.35 11.94
CA GLY A 291 -20.71 -13.03 10.84
C GLY A 291 -19.75 -13.83 9.96
N ASN A 292 -20.21 -14.96 9.42
CA ASN A 292 -19.45 -15.74 8.45
C ASN A 292 -19.46 -14.99 7.10
N LEU A 293 -18.32 -14.47 6.65
CA LEU A 293 -18.14 -13.81 5.33
C LEU A 293 -18.49 -14.71 4.12
N THR A 294 -18.89 -15.95 4.37
CA THR A 294 -19.29 -16.96 3.39
C THR A 294 -20.74 -16.82 2.90
N SER A 295 -21.59 -15.98 3.50
CA SER A 295 -23.01 -15.88 3.12
C SER A 295 -23.37 -14.77 2.12
N ILE A 296 -22.40 -14.09 1.50
CA ILE A 296 -22.71 -13.18 0.38
C ILE A 296 -22.99 -14.04 -0.86
N LYS A 297 -24.21 -14.59 -0.91
CA LYS A 297 -24.82 -15.03 -2.16
C LYS A 297 -24.78 -13.84 -3.12
N THR A 298 -24.24 -14.07 -4.31
CA THR A 298 -24.48 -13.28 -5.51
C THR A 298 -25.98 -13.27 -5.80
N SER A 299 -26.76 -12.43 -5.11
CA SER A 299 -28.06 -11.98 -5.59
C SER A 299 -27.80 -10.80 -6.51
N GLY A 300 -27.41 -11.12 -7.74
CA GLY A 300 -27.21 -10.18 -8.82
C GLY A 300 -27.54 -10.90 -10.11
N SER A 301 -28.79 -10.74 -10.54
CA SER A 301 -29.33 -11.15 -11.83
C SER A 301 -28.34 -10.89 -12.97
N HIS A 302 -28.23 -11.87 -13.87
CA HIS A 302 -27.77 -11.63 -15.23
C HIS A 302 -28.58 -10.49 -15.85
N SER A 303 -27.99 -9.29 -15.91
CA SER A 303 -28.26 -8.34 -16.97
C SER A 303 -26.99 -8.24 -17.79
N SER A 304 -27.00 -8.93 -18.92
CA SER A 304 -26.09 -8.73 -20.03
C SER A 304 -26.11 -7.26 -20.45
N VAL A 305 -25.04 -6.53 -20.14
CA VAL A 305 -24.69 -5.30 -20.86
C VAL A 305 -23.20 -5.34 -21.07
N ASP A 306 -22.85 -5.22 -22.35
CA ASP A 306 -21.52 -5.29 -22.93
C ASP A 306 -20.49 -4.41 -22.21
N ASN A 307 -19.34 -5.00 -21.90
CA ASN A 307 -18.11 -4.25 -21.60
C ASN A 307 -17.13 -4.46 -22.77
N THR A 308 -17.35 -3.70 -23.83
CA THR A 308 -16.26 -3.19 -24.66
C THR A 308 -15.60 -2.01 -23.94
N MET A 309 -14.27 -2.07 -23.84
CA MET A 309 -13.31 -0.97 -23.61
C MET A 309 -13.21 -0.30 -22.22
N ALA A 310 -12.06 -0.51 -21.57
CA ALA A 310 -11.04 0.52 -21.24
C ALA A 310 -10.18 0.06 -20.03
#